data_AF-A0A6G4WS40-F1
#
_entry.id   AF-A0A6G4WS40-F1
#
_cell.length_a   1.000
_cell.length_b   1.000
_cell.length_c   1.000
_cell.angle_alpha   90.00
_cell.angle_beta   90.00
_cell.angle_gamma   90.00
#
_symmetry.space_group_name_H-M   'P 1'
#
loop_
_entity.id
_entity.type
_entity.pdbx_description
1 polymer ?
#
loop_
_entity_poly.entity_id
_entity_poly.type
_entity_poly.pdbx_seq_one_letter_code
_entity_poly.pdbx_strand_id
1 'polypeptide(L)'
;MTDIPVGALVGDRESGLTGILCDVCPYTDPAQPKDRRTTRLTAFVRPVGGGVEHALPPDAIEPVCRHLEPKLEQRSDGKHCPSCGVLIYLA
;
A
#
# COMPACT_ATOMS: atom_id res chain seq x y z
N MET A 1 9.83 -5.37 8.65
CA MET A 1 8.40 -5.49 8.33
C MET A 1 7.84 -4.08 8.37
N THR A 2 6.98 -3.71 7.42
CA THR A 2 6.30 -2.42 7.49
C THR A 2 5.21 -2.55 8.56
N ASP A 3 5.10 -1.61 9.49
CA ASP A 3 4.00 -1.56 10.48
C ASP A 3 2.70 -1.00 9.86
N ILE A 4 2.60 -1.03 8.53
CA ILE A 4 1.46 -0.50 7.78
C ILE A 4 0.43 -1.62 7.66
N PRO A 5 -0.81 -1.44 8.13
CA PRO A 5 -1.82 -2.49 8.05
C PRO A 5 -2.29 -2.71 6.61
N VAL A 6 -2.54 -3.97 6.25
CA VAL A 6 -3.24 -4.33 5.01
C VAL A 6 -4.59 -3.62 4.94
N GLY A 7 -4.94 -3.15 3.75
CA GLY A 7 -6.11 -2.33 3.46
C GLY A 7 -5.85 -0.83 3.57
N ALA A 8 -4.75 -0.38 4.18
CA ALA A 8 -4.43 1.04 4.27
C ALA A 8 -4.03 1.63 2.92
N LEU A 9 -4.35 2.92 2.73
CA LEU A 9 -3.80 3.72 1.66
C LEU A 9 -2.30 4.01 1.89
N VAL A 10 -1.51 3.71 0.87
CA VAL A 10 -0.07 3.93 0.82
C VAL A 10 0.31 4.70 -0.44
N GLY A 11 1.36 5.50 -0.33
CA GLY A 11 2.04 6.14 -1.45
C GLY A 11 3.39 5.48 -1.71
N ASP A 12 3.76 5.32 -2.97
CA ASP A 12 5.13 5.04 -3.40
C ASP A 12 5.85 6.38 -3.67
N ARG A 13 6.98 6.61 -2.99
CA ARG A 13 7.77 7.84 -3.18
C ARG A 13 8.40 7.94 -4.56
N GLU A 14 8.74 6.82 -5.19
CA GLU A 14 9.48 6.85 -6.46
C GLU A 14 8.55 7.03 -7.65
N SER A 15 7.48 6.25 -7.74
CA SER A 15 6.54 6.35 -8.86
C SER A 15 5.43 7.38 -8.67
N GLY A 16 5.21 7.88 -7.44
CA GLY A 16 4.06 8.71 -7.10
C GLY A 16 2.73 7.94 -7.06
N LEU A 17 2.76 6.61 -7.18
CA LEU A 17 1.59 5.76 -7.08
C LEU A 17 0.92 5.93 -5.71
N THR A 18 -0.39 6.10 -5.68
CA THR A 18 -1.21 5.98 -4.47
C THR A 18 -2.17 4.81 -4.62
N GLY A 19 -2.19 3.91 -3.63
CA GLY A 19 -2.99 2.69 -3.70
C GLY A 19 -3.24 2.05 -2.35
N ILE A 20 -4.02 0.97 -2.36
CA ILE A 20 -4.34 0.14 -1.20
C ILE A 20 -3.24 -0.92 -1.06
N LEU A 21 -2.65 -1.03 0.14
CA LEU A 21 -1.77 -2.15 0.47
C LEU A 21 -2.59 -3.44 0.58
N CYS A 22 -2.40 -4.37 -0.34
CA CYS A 22 -3.14 -5.63 -0.41
C CYS A 22 -2.48 -6.74 0.41
N ASP A 23 -1.15 -6.85 0.38
CA ASP A 23 -0.40 -7.81 1.19
C ASP A 23 1.08 -7.41 1.29
N VAL A 24 1.78 -7.95 2.29
CA VAL A 24 3.25 -7.89 2.42
C VAL A 24 3.78 -9.29 2.73
N CYS A 25 4.33 -9.96 1.73
CA CYS A 25 4.78 -11.35 1.89
C CYS A 25 6.05 -11.65 1.08
N PRO A 26 6.78 -12.74 1.41
CA PRO A 26 7.88 -13.21 0.59
C PRO A 26 7.38 -13.63 -0.80
N TYR A 27 7.94 -13.03 -1.85
CA TYR A 27 7.58 -13.29 -3.22
C TYR A 27 8.82 -13.56 -4.08
N THR A 28 8.69 -14.49 -5.02
CA THR A 28 9.69 -14.79 -6.04
C THR A 28 9.09 -14.50 -7.39
N ASP A 29 9.60 -13.48 -8.07
CA ASP A 29 9.15 -13.13 -9.40
C ASP A 29 9.47 -14.25 -10.42
N PRO A 30 8.45 -14.91 -10.98
CA PRO A 30 8.66 -15.97 -11.96
C PRO A 30 9.14 -15.43 -13.32
N ALA A 31 8.97 -14.13 -13.60
CA ALA A 31 9.46 -13.51 -14.83
C ALA A 31 10.99 -13.31 -14.82
N GLN A 32 11.63 -13.33 -13.64
CA GLN A 32 13.08 -13.26 -13.55
C GLN A 32 13.76 -14.54 -14.06
N PRO A 33 14.93 -14.41 -14.72
CA PRO A 33 15.78 -15.54 -15.09
C PRO A 33 16.06 -16.46 -13.90
N LYS A 34 16.03 -17.78 -14.12
CA LYS A 34 16.14 -18.79 -13.03
C LYS A 34 17.37 -18.61 -12.14
N ASP A 35 18.50 -18.22 -12.73
CA ASP A 35 19.77 -17.96 -12.06
C ASP A 35 19.79 -16.66 -11.23
N ARG A 36 18.78 -15.80 -11.39
CA ARG A 36 18.64 -14.53 -10.68
C ARG A 36 17.41 -14.47 -9.77
N ARG A 37 16.51 -15.46 -9.86
CA ARG A 37 15.32 -15.54 -9.00
C ARG A 37 15.72 -15.56 -7.54
N THR A 38 15.28 -14.54 -6.83
CA THR A 38 15.50 -14.40 -5.40
C THR A 38 14.16 -14.13 -4.74
N THR A 39 13.84 -14.85 -3.66
CA THR A 39 12.69 -14.50 -2.82
C THR A 39 13.01 -13.23 -2.06
N ARG A 40 12.13 -12.23 -2.15
CA ARG A 40 12.24 -10.96 -1.43
C ARG A 40 10.93 -10.65 -0.74
N LEU A 41 10.97 -9.90 0.35
CA LEU A 41 9.76 -9.35 0.93
C LEU A 41 9.21 -8.31 -0.06
N THR A 42 7.94 -8.42 -0.43
CA THR A 42 7.29 -7.58 -1.43
C THR A 42 5.98 -7.06 -0.90
N ALA A 43 5.73 -5.78 -1.11
CA ALA A 43 4.43 -5.15 -0.87
C ALA A 43 3.63 -5.13 -2.17
N PHE A 44 2.38 -5.57 -2.10
CA PHE A 44 1.45 -5.57 -3.21
C PHE A 44 0.47 -4.42 -3.06
N VAL A 45 0.45 -3.50 -4.03
CA VAL A 45 -0.34 -2.27 -3.96
C VAL A 45 -1.29 -2.17 -5.14
N ARG A 46 -2.59 -2.04 -4.86
CA ARG A 46 -3.61 -1.82 -5.89
C ARG A 46 -3.92 -0.32 -6.04
N PRO A 47 -3.86 0.27 -7.25
CA PRO A 47 -4.18 1.68 -7.44
C PRO A 47 -5.62 2.02 -7.03
N VAL A 48 -5.85 3.24 -6.53
CA VAL A 48 -7.20 3.73 -6.12
C VAL A 48 -8.22 3.70 -7.25
N GLY A 49 -7.79 3.95 -8.49
CA GLY A 49 -8.65 3.86 -9.67
C GLY A 49 -8.93 2.43 -10.16
N GLY A 50 -8.46 1.41 -9.42
CA GLY A 50 -8.39 0.04 -9.90
C GLY A 50 -7.24 -0.17 -10.90
N GLY A 51 -7.20 -1.35 -11.50
CA GLY A 51 -6.14 -1.74 -12.44
C GLY A 51 -5.24 -2.84 -11.91
N VAL A 52 -4.03 -2.93 -12.49
CA VAL A 52 -3.06 -3.97 -12.17
C VAL A 52 -2.41 -3.67 -10.83
N GLU A 53 -2.25 -4.69 -10.01
CA GLU A 53 -1.53 -4.60 -8.75
C GLU A 53 -0.02 -4.45 -9.00
N HIS A 54 0.61 -3.56 -8.25
CA HIS A 54 2.03 -3.28 -8.35
C HIS A 54 2.79 -4.02 -7.24
N ALA A 55 3.85 -4.72 -7.63
CA ALA A 55 4.82 -5.30 -6.70
C ALA A 55 5.92 -4.27 -6.42
N LEU A 56 6.04 -3.85 -5.16
CA LEU A 56 6.97 -2.82 -4.72
C LEU A 56 7.84 -3.33 -3.55
N PRO A 57 9.06 -2.80 -3.38
CA PRO A 57 9.81 -2.96 -2.14
C PRO A 57 9.01 -2.39 -0.96
N PRO A 58 8.90 -3.09 0.20
CA PRO A 58 8.14 -2.59 1.33
C PRO A 58 8.68 -1.27 1.92
N ASP A 59 9.96 -0.98 1.73
CA ASP A 59 10.61 0.27 2.11
C ASP A 59 10.34 1.44 1.15
N ALA A 60 9.79 1.17 -0.04
CA ALA A 60 9.40 2.20 -1.01
C ALA A 60 8.02 2.80 -0.72
N ILE A 61 7.19 2.12 0.11
CA ILE A 61 5.84 2.56 0.43
C ILE A 61 5.76 3.27 1.78
N GLU A 62 4.91 4.28 1.87
CA GLU A 62 4.60 4.95 3.12
C GLU A 62 3.09 5.18 3.29
N PRO A 63 2.58 5.18 4.53
CA PRO A 63 1.18 5.45 4.75
C PRO A 63 0.87 6.90 4.35
N VAL A 64 -0.24 7.12 3.64
CA VAL A 64 -0.67 8.46 3.23
C VAL A 64 -1.02 9.35 4.43
N CYS A 65 -1.29 8.73 5.58
CA CYS A 65 -1.56 9.40 6.84
C CYS A 65 -0.74 8.75 7.95
N ARG A 66 -0.02 9.57 8.73
CA ARG A 66 0.80 9.12 9.88
C ARG A 66 0.11 9.30 11.23
N HIS A 67 -1.15 9.74 11.26
CA HIS A 67 -1.92 9.81 12.49
C HIS A 67 -2.30 8.40 12.91
N LEU A 68 -1.58 7.88 13.91
CA LEU A 68 -1.82 6.59 14.52
C LEU A 68 -3.12 6.69 15.33
N GLU A 69 -4.12 5.90 14.95
CA GLU A 69 -5.42 5.77 15.63
C GLU A 69 -6.37 6.99 15.58
N PRO A 70 -6.74 7.52 14.42
CA PRO A 70 -7.90 8.40 14.38
C PRO A 70 -9.15 7.53 14.63
N LYS A 71 -10.11 8.03 15.43
CA LYS A 71 -11.50 7.61 15.26
C LYS A 71 -11.89 7.97 13.83
N LEU A 72 -11.75 7.01 12.92
CA LEU A 72 -11.90 7.25 11.49
C LEU A 72 -13.29 7.81 11.23
N GLU A 73 -13.34 8.88 10.43
CA GLU A 73 -14.59 9.47 10.01
C GLU A 73 -15.10 8.72 8.78
N GLN A 74 -16.28 8.10 8.88
CA GLN A 74 -16.92 7.46 7.74
C GLN A 74 -17.58 8.54 6.86
N ARG A 75 -17.21 8.57 5.57
CA ARG A 75 -17.80 9.40 4.52
C ARG A 75 -18.31 8.51 3.38
N SER A 76 -18.87 9.14 2.33
CA SER A 76 -19.44 8.44 1.18
C SER A 76 -18.41 7.69 0.34
N ASP A 77 -17.17 8.16 0.32
CA ASP A 77 -16.03 7.64 -0.45
C ASP A 77 -15.07 6.77 0.37
N GLY A 78 -15.28 6.67 1.69
CA GLY A 78 -14.49 5.79 2.55
C GLY A 78 -14.30 6.32 3.96
N LYS A 79 -13.25 5.85 4.63
CA LYS A 79 -12.85 6.25 5.97
C LYS A 79 -11.71 7.24 5.89
N HIS A 80 -11.93 8.43 6.43
CA HIS A 80 -10.97 9.51 6.45
C HIS A 80 -10.33 9.68 7.82
N CYS A 81 -9.14 10.27 7.81
CA CYS A 81 -8.54 10.84 8.99
C CYS A 81 -9.30 12.12 9.39
N PRO A 82 -9.93 12.22 10.57
CA PRO A 82 -10.51 13.46 11.06
C PRO A 82 -9.47 14.58 11.27
N SER A 83 -8.19 14.25 11.49
CA SER A 83 -7.15 15.23 11.79
C SER A 83 -6.65 15.98 10.54
N CYS A 84 -6.49 15.27 9.41
CA CYS A 84 -5.98 15.87 8.17
C CYS A 84 -6.90 15.72 6.96
N GLY A 85 -8.06 15.09 7.12
CA GLY A 85 -9.05 14.89 6.04
C GLY A 85 -8.66 13.86 4.98
N VAL A 86 -7.46 13.30 5.03
CA VAL A 86 -6.97 12.31 4.05
C VAL A 86 -7.79 11.02 4.14
N LEU A 87 -8.14 10.47 2.97
CA LEU A 87 -8.75 9.15 2.83
C LEU A 87 -7.73 8.08 3.25
N ILE A 88 -8.10 7.19 4.18
CA ILE A 88 -7.26 6.10 4.70
C ILE A 88 -7.72 4.75 4.17
N TYR A 89 -9.03 4.53 4.06
CA TYR A 89 -9.63 3.34 3.46
C TYR A 89 -10.72 3.75 2.49
N LEU A 90 -10.75 3.18 1.29
CA LEU A 90 -11.87 3.34 0.36
C LEU A 90 -13.11 2.58 0.86
N ALA A 91 -14.30 3.09 0.56
CA ALA A 91 -15.59 2.45 0.85
C ALA A 91 -15.82 1.20 -0.02
#